data_AF-A0A9P9WZ59-F1
#
_entry.id   AF-A0A9P9WZ59-F1
#
_cell.length_a   1.000
_cell.length_b   1.000
_cell.length_c   1.000
_cell.angle_alpha   90.00
_cell.angle_beta   90.00
_cell.angle_gamma   90.00
#
_symmetry.space_group_name_H-M   'P 1'
#
loop_
_entity.id
_entity.type
_entity.pdbx_description
1 polymer ?
#
loop_
_entity_poly.entity_id
_entity_poly.type
_entity_poly.pdbx_seq_one_letter_code
_entity_poly.pdbx_strand_id
1 'polypeptide(L)'
;MKSSITIIALILGGLSGIQAARADIQGRAETPPPYCDSPDKPSASLYWTLDNIATLRREGKTCHTPPGCTRVACQWKSAIHVCNDKSTDVAPPCSQVADYAEHILNFCDPNFDRTHVQGLETDDENWYVMVGGSDC
;
A
#
# COMPACT_ATOMS: atom_id res chain seq x y z
N MET A 1 27.88 -58.33 -33.65
CA MET A 1 28.96 -57.57 -34.29
C MET A 1 28.62 -56.09 -34.17
N LYS A 2 29.48 -55.31 -33.47
CA LYS A 2 29.84 -53.88 -33.64
C LYS A 2 28.73 -52.91 -34.11
N SER A 3 28.42 -51.79 -33.49
CA SER A 3 29.24 -50.86 -32.71
C SER A 3 28.34 -49.89 -31.93
N SER A 4 28.70 -49.61 -30.69
CA SER A 4 28.26 -48.42 -29.96
C SER A 4 28.80 -47.17 -30.66
N ILE A 5 27.92 -46.22 -30.96
CA ILE A 5 28.32 -44.88 -31.40
C ILE A 5 28.27 -43.98 -30.17
N THR A 6 29.46 -43.62 -29.69
CA THR A 6 29.70 -42.60 -28.68
C THR A 6 29.48 -41.23 -29.32
N ILE A 7 28.42 -40.51 -28.93
CA ILE A 7 28.23 -39.10 -29.28
C ILE A 7 29.01 -38.27 -28.26
N ILE A 8 30.10 -37.67 -28.73
CA ILE A 8 30.93 -36.75 -27.97
C ILE A 8 30.13 -35.46 -27.77
N ALA A 9 29.88 -35.13 -26.50
CA ALA A 9 29.34 -33.85 -26.07
C ALA A 9 30.39 -32.75 -26.30
N LEU A 10 30.01 -31.69 -27.01
CA LEU A 10 30.75 -30.42 -27.06
C LEU A 10 29.85 -29.33 -27.64
N ILE A 11 29.01 -28.73 -26.79
CA ILE A 11 28.57 -27.34 -26.99
C ILE A 11 28.65 -26.65 -25.62
N LEU A 12 29.79 -25.98 -25.44
CA LEU A 12 29.97 -24.60 -25.00
C LEU A 12 29.08 -24.10 -23.85
N GLY A 13 29.76 -23.65 -22.81
CA GLY A 13 29.18 -23.13 -21.58
C GLY A 13 28.29 -21.91 -21.75
N GLY A 14 27.53 -21.66 -20.68
CA GLY A 14 26.99 -20.36 -20.36
C GLY A 14 25.55 -20.16 -20.79
N LEU A 15 24.62 -20.48 -19.88
CA LEU A 15 23.37 -19.73 -19.61
C LEU A 15 22.66 -20.39 -18.41
N SER A 16 23.38 -20.49 -17.29
CA SER A 16 22.75 -20.66 -15.98
C SER A 16 22.30 -19.27 -15.53
N GLY A 17 21.04 -18.90 -15.75
CA GLY A 17 20.56 -17.64 -15.20
C GLY A 17 19.16 -17.12 -15.56
N ILE A 18 18.44 -17.66 -16.54
CA ILE A 18 17.17 -17.02 -17.00
C ILE A 18 15.92 -17.89 -16.82
N GLN A 19 15.93 -18.82 -15.86
CA GLN A 19 14.75 -19.62 -15.52
C GLN A 19 14.21 -19.41 -14.10
N ALA A 20 14.76 -18.47 -13.33
CA ALA A 20 14.34 -18.21 -11.95
C ALA A 20 13.46 -16.96 -11.74
N ALA A 21 13.17 -16.16 -12.78
CA ALA A 21 12.47 -14.88 -12.61
C ALA A 21 10.96 -14.89 -12.95
N ARG A 22 10.37 -16.05 -13.25
CA ARG A 22 8.95 -16.14 -13.67
C ARG A 22 8.05 -16.95 -12.73
N ALA A 23 8.56 -17.44 -11.60
CA ALA A 23 7.80 -18.21 -10.63
C ALA A 23 7.37 -17.42 -9.38
N ASP A 24 7.82 -16.16 -9.23
CA ASP A 24 7.60 -15.37 -8.02
C ASP A 24 6.48 -14.31 -8.13
N ILE A 25 5.83 -14.20 -9.30
CA ILE A 25 4.77 -13.19 -9.55
C ILE A 25 3.36 -13.73 -9.25
N GLN A 26 3.21 -15.02 -8.94
CA GLN A 26 1.90 -15.66 -8.78
C GLN A 26 1.56 -16.09 -7.34
N GLY A 27 2.19 -15.48 -6.33
CA GLY A 27 2.10 -15.93 -4.94
C GLY A 27 1.58 -14.94 -3.89
N ARG A 28 1.56 -13.62 -4.15
CA ARG A 28 0.80 -12.68 -3.32
C ARG A 28 -0.52 -12.41 -4.04
N ALA A 29 -1.64 -12.63 -3.37
CA ALA A 29 -2.84 -11.89 -3.73
C ALA A 29 -2.43 -10.41 -3.65
N GLU A 30 -2.31 -9.73 -4.78
CA GLU A 30 -2.00 -8.31 -4.77
C GLU A 30 -3.13 -7.64 -3.99
N THR A 31 -2.80 -6.91 -2.92
CA THR A 31 -3.75 -6.01 -2.25
C THR A 31 -4.47 -5.23 -3.35
N PRO A 32 -5.82 -5.13 -3.33
CA PRO A 32 -6.53 -4.39 -4.35
C PRO A 32 -5.98 -2.96 -4.42
N PRO A 33 -5.93 -2.35 -5.62
CA PRO A 33 -5.42 -0.99 -5.74
C PRO A 33 -6.25 -0.01 -4.91
N PRO A 34 -5.68 1.16 -4.55
CA PRO A 34 -6.42 2.20 -3.87
C PRO A 34 -7.75 2.53 -4.57
N TYR A 35 -8.82 2.64 -3.78
CA TYR A 35 -10.12 3.08 -4.26
C TYR A 35 -10.24 4.60 -4.10
N CYS A 36 -10.29 5.29 -5.24
CA CYS A 36 -10.31 6.75 -5.32
C CYS A 36 -11.71 7.33 -5.16
N ASP A 37 -11.79 8.58 -4.71
CA ASP A 37 -13.04 9.35 -4.63
C ASP A 37 -14.13 8.61 -3.81
N SER A 38 -13.70 7.96 -2.72
CA SER A 38 -14.60 7.27 -1.78
C SER A 38 -15.77 8.17 -1.35
N PRO A 39 -17.01 7.68 -1.24
CA PRO A 39 -18.12 8.53 -0.81
C PRO A 39 -18.18 8.75 0.72
N ASP A 40 -17.35 8.07 1.51
CA ASP A 40 -17.50 7.98 2.98
C ASP A 40 -17.07 9.25 3.73
N LYS A 41 -16.32 10.13 3.06
CA LYS A 41 -15.85 11.42 3.57
C LYS A 41 -16.01 12.50 2.48
N PRO A 42 -15.90 13.80 2.80
CA PRO A 42 -15.57 14.81 1.80
C PRO A 42 -14.10 14.67 1.37
N SER A 43 -13.67 15.35 0.31
CA SER A 43 -12.26 15.36 -0.11
C SER A 43 -11.37 16.17 0.84
N ALA A 44 -10.19 15.66 1.19
CA ALA A 44 -9.19 16.34 2.01
C ALA A 44 -8.31 17.27 1.17
N SER A 45 -7.81 18.37 1.74
CA SER A 45 -6.76 19.17 1.10
C SER A 45 -5.48 18.34 0.91
N LEU A 46 -4.91 18.35 -0.30
CA LEU A 46 -3.67 17.62 -0.62
C LEU A 46 -2.50 18.09 0.26
N TYR A 47 -2.33 19.40 0.42
CA TYR A 47 -1.26 20.00 1.21
C TYR A 47 -1.26 19.50 2.67
N TRP A 48 -2.42 19.57 3.33
CA TRP A 48 -2.54 19.11 4.72
C TRP A 48 -2.48 17.58 4.86
N THR A 49 -2.85 16.85 3.81
CA THR A 49 -2.66 15.39 3.77
C THR A 49 -1.17 15.03 3.75
N LEU A 50 -0.36 15.74 2.96
CA LEU A 50 1.10 15.54 2.94
C LEU A 50 1.74 15.86 4.30
N ASP A 51 1.29 16.91 5.00
CA ASP A 51 1.79 17.23 6.35
C ASP A 51 1.42 16.14 7.37
N ASN A 52 0.18 15.64 7.32
CA ASN A 52 -0.26 14.51 8.12
C ASN A 52 0.60 13.26 7.87
N ILE A 53 0.89 12.91 6.61
CA ILE A 53 1.80 11.81 6.24
C ILE A 53 3.20 12.01 6.84
N ALA A 54 3.78 13.21 6.67
CA ALA A 54 5.09 13.53 7.22
C ALA A 54 5.13 13.42 8.75
N THR A 55 4.04 13.81 9.42
CA THR A 55 3.91 13.70 10.87
C THR A 55 3.84 12.25 11.33
N LEU A 56 3.01 11.41 10.71
CA LEU A 56 2.90 9.98 11.04
C LEU A 56 4.25 9.25 10.88
N ARG A 57 5.02 9.58 9.82
CA ARG A 57 6.37 9.03 9.62
C ARG A 57 7.35 9.48 10.69
N ARG A 58 7.32 10.77 11.06
CA ARG A 58 8.28 11.37 12.01
C ARG A 58 8.06 10.87 13.45
N GLU A 59 6.81 10.67 13.86
CA GLU A 59 6.52 10.31 15.25
C GLU A 59 6.92 8.87 15.60
N GLY A 60 6.95 7.96 14.60
CA GLY A 60 7.40 6.58 14.80
C GLY A 60 6.56 5.79 15.82
N LYS A 61 5.30 6.20 16.04
CA LYS A 61 4.37 5.58 16.99
C LYS A 61 3.59 4.43 16.33
N THR A 62 2.82 3.74 17.15
CA THR A 62 1.83 2.75 16.73
C THR A 62 0.44 3.38 16.64
N CYS A 63 -0.27 3.09 15.55
CA CYS A 63 -1.59 3.62 15.27
C CYS A 63 -2.67 2.65 15.80
N HIS A 64 -2.83 2.61 17.12
CA HIS A 64 -3.78 1.72 17.79
C HIS A 64 -5.22 2.06 17.41
N THR A 65 -5.93 1.07 16.88
CA THR A 65 -7.26 1.20 16.27
C THR A 65 -8.16 0.07 16.75
N PRO A 66 -9.07 0.33 17.72
CA PRO A 66 -10.12 -0.62 18.08
C PRO A 66 -11.11 -0.85 16.93
N PRO A 67 -12.05 -1.81 17.03
CA PRO A 67 -13.10 -2.02 16.04
C PRO A 67 -13.79 -0.71 15.64
N GLY A 68 -13.87 -0.44 14.33
CA GLY A 68 -14.30 0.83 13.76
C GLY A 68 -13.15 1.72 13.28
N CYS A 69 -13.42 3.01 13.07
CA CYS A 69 -12.46 3.96 12.50
C CYS A 69 -11.86 4.89 13.55
N THR A 70 -10.54 4.92 13.63
CA THR A 70 -9.77 5.86 14.45
C THR A 70 -9.12 6.92 13.56
N ARG A 71 -9.28 8.19 13.94
CA ARG A 71 -8.59 9.30 13.28
C ARG A 71 -7.18 9.43 13.84
N VAL A 72 -6.18 9.09 13.04
CA VAL A 72 -4.78 9.02 13.48
C VAL A 72 -3.98 10.28 13.16
N ALA A 73 -4.43 11.07 12.19
CA ALA A 73 -3.90 12.40 11.90
C ALA A 73 -5.04 13.33 11.47
N CYS A 74 -4.95 14.61 11.83
CA CYS A 74 -5.95 15.61 11.47
C CYS A 74 -5.32 17.01 11.46
N GLN A 75 -5.42 17.71 10.34
CA GLN A 75 -5.04 19.11 10.20
C GLN A 75 -5.95 19.82 9.20
N TRP A 76 -6.48 20.99 9.57
CA TRP A 76 -7.18 21.91 8.66
C TRP A 76 -8.16 21.22 7.70
N LYS A 77 -9.08 20.45 8.28
CA LYS A 77 -10.09 19.66 7.56
C LYS A 77 -9.58 18.50 6.70
N SER A 78 -8.32 18.12 6.79
CA SER A 78 -7.75 16.89 6.22
C SER A 78 -7.43 15.90 7.32
N ALA A 79 -7.86 14.64 7.14
CA ALA A 79 -7.58 13.58 8.09
C ALA A 79 -7.16 12.28 7.41
N ILE A 80 -6.38 11.50 8.16
CA ILE A 80 -6.07 10.11 7.87
C ILE A 80 -6.74 9.27 8.95
N HIS A 81 -7.51 8.29 8.51
CA HIS A 81 -8.19 7.33 9.37
C HIS A 81 -7.60 5.94 9.15
N VAL A 82 -7.51 5.18 10.24
CA VAL A 82 -7.33 3.73 10.19
C VAL A 82 -8.67 3.13 10.60
N CYS A 83 -9.20 2.25 9.78
CA CYS A 83 -10.46 1.57 10.02
C CYS A 83 -10.24 0.08 10.14
N ASN A 84 -10.87 -0.52 11.13
CA ASN A 84 -10.67 -1.90 11.52
C ASN A 84 -12.02 -2.60 11.58
N ASP A 85 -12.24 -3.53 10.65
CA ASP A 85 -13.49 -4.29 10.58
C ASP A 85 -13.46 -5.57 11.45
N LYS A 86 -12.33 -5.84 12.13
CA LYS A 86 -12.22 -6.95 13.09
C LYS A 86 -12.93 -6.63 14.40
N SER A 87 -13.21 -7.67 15.19
CA SER A 87 -13.69 -7.54 16.57
C SER A 87 -12.58 -7.27 17.60
N THR A 88 -11.31 -7.23 17.17
CA THR A 88 -10.13 -7.02 18.01
C THR A 88 -9.32 -5.86 17.50
N ASP A 89 -8.59 -5.18 18.37
CA ASP A 89 -7.76 -4.03 18.01
C ASP A 89 -6.67 -4.39 16.99
N VAL A 90 -6.37 -3.44 16.10
CA VAL A 90 -5.17 -3.46 15.26
C VAL A 90 -4.24 -2.34 15.67
N ALA A 91 -2.95 -2.54 15.45
CA ALA A 91 -1.92 -1.61 15.89
C ALA A 91 -0.76 -1.55 14.88
N PRO A 92 -1.02 -1.16 13.62
CA PRO A 92 0.05 -1.01 12.64
C PRO A 92 1.00 0.13 13.06
N PRO A 93 2.28 0.08 12.65
CA PRO A 93 3.15 1.24 12.70
C PRO A 93 2.50 2.42 11.96
N CYS A 94 2.52 3.61 12.55
CA CYS A 94 1.98 4.79 11.89
C CYS A 94 2.75 5.15 10.60
N SER A 95 4.01 4.72 10.48
CA SER A 95 4.77 4.82 9.23
C SER A 95 4.13 3.99 8.11
N GLN A 96 3.66 2.77 8.40
CA GLN A 96 2.95 1.94 7.42
C GLN A 96 1.65 2.61 7.00
N VAL A 97 0.89 3.17 7.94
CA VAL A 97 -0.32 3.96 7.65
C VAL A 97 -0.01 5.16 6.74
N ALA A 98 1.13 5.81 6.95
CA ALA A 98 1.59 6.92 6.10
C ALA A 98 1.94 6.45 4.68
N ASP A 99 2.51 5.25 4.52
CA ASP A 99 2.82 4.68 3.22
C ASP A 99 1.56 4.35 2.41
N TYR A 100 0.53 3.77 3.06
CA TYR A 100 -0.80 3.60 2.46
C TYR A 100 -1.42 4.95 2.04
N ALA A 101 -1.38 5.95 2.91
CA ALA A 101 -1.90 7.28 2.59
C ALA A 101 -1.17 7.92 1.40
N GLU A 102 0.15 7.80 1.33
CA GLU A 102 0.95 8.28 0.18
C GLU A 102 0.64 7.50 -1.10
N HIS A 103 0.43 6.19 -1.02
CA HIS A 103 0.03 5.40 -2.18
C HIS A 103 -1.35 5.81 -2.71
N ILE A 104 -2.32 6.08 -1.83
CA ILE A 104 -3.61 6.68 -2.22
C ILE A 104 -3.40 8.00 -2.98
N LEU A 105 -2.53 8.89 -2.50
CA LEU A 105 -2.23 10.16 -3.20
C LEU A 105 -1.68 9.90 -4.61
N ASN A 106 -0.63 9.08 -4.71
CA ASN A 106 0.06 8.80 -5.96
C ASN A 106 -0.82 8.07 -6.97
N PHE A 107 -1.72 7.20 -6.49
CA PHE A 107 -2.59 6.43 -7.36
C PHE A 107 -3.80 7.24 -7.82
N CYS A 108 -4.43 7.98 -6.91
CA CYS A 108 -5.64 8.73 -7.22
C CYS A 108 -5.38 10.08 -7.88
N ASP A 109 -4.19 10.65 -7.71
CA ASP A 109 -3.77 11.88 -8.38
C ASP A 109 -2.30 11.79 -8.86
N PRO A 110 -2.00 10.94 -9.85
CA PRO A 110 -0.63 10.62 -10.25
C PRO A 110 0.18 11.81 -10.78
N ASN A 111 -0.51 12.86 -11.23
CA ASN A 111 0.13 14.08 -11.71
C ASN A 111 0.10 15.22 -10.67
N PHE A 112 -0.51 15.00 -9.50
CA PHE A 112 -0.74 16.03 -8.48
C PHE A 112 -1.47 17.27 -9.03
N ASP A 113 -2.41 17.06 -9.95
CA ASP A 113 -3.18 18.13 -10.60
C ASP A 113 -4.34 18.60 -9.72
N ARG A 114 -4.74 17.83 -8.70
CA ARG A 114 -5.83 18.15 -7.80
C ARG A 114 -5.31 18.87 -6.56
N THR A 115 -6.12 19.80 -6.05
CA THR A 115 -5.87 20.44 -4.74
C THR A 115 -6.45 19.64 -3.58
N HIS A 116 -7.27 18.64 -3.89
CA HIS A 116 -7.96 17.79 -2.93
C HIS A 116 -7.90 16.34 -3.35
N VAL A 117 -7.92 15.46 -2.37
CA VAL A 117 -7.76 14.02 -2.54
C VAL A 117 -8.68 13.26 -1.60
N GLN A 118 -9.10 12.11 -2.06
CA GLN A 118 -9.88 11.18 -1.29
C GLN A 118 -9.63 9.77 -1.79
N GLY A 119 -9.53 8.84 -0.85
CA GLY A 119 -9.50 7.43 -1.20
C GLY A 119 -9.34 6.55 0.02
N LEU A 120 -9.33 5.25 -0.25
CA LEU A 120 -9.04 4.23 0.75
C LEU A 120 -8.16 3.14 0.14
N GLU A 121 -7.38 2.49 0.97
CA GLU A 121 -6.56 1.35 0.60
C GLU A 121 -6.62 0.30 1.70
N THR A 122 -6.86 -0.96 1.30
CA THR A 122 -7.06 -2.08 2.20
C THR A 122 -5.75 -2.82 2.44
N ASP A 123 -5.47 -3.13 3.70
CA ASP A 123 -4.42 -4.06 4.09
C ASP A 123 -4.96 -5.50 4.11
N ASP A 124 -4.10 -6.47 3.83
CA ASP A 124 -4.45 -7.89 3.75
C ASP A 124 -5.00 -8.45 5.08
N GLU A 125 -4.80 -7.74 6.19
CA GLU A 125 -5.28 -8.11 7.50
C GLU A 125 -6.63 -7.44 7.87
N ASN A 126 -7.56 -7.20 6.95
CA ASN A 126 -8.92 -6.70 7.25
C ASN A 126 -8.99 -5.38 8.04
N TRP A 127 -8.01 -4.50 7.83
CA TRP A 127 -8.10 -3.08 8.19
C TRP A 127 -7.74 -2.26 6.95
N TYR A 128 -8.08 -0.98 6.94
CA TYR A 128 -7.83 -0.11 5.79
C TYR A 128 -7.49 1.30 6.23
N VAL A 129 -6.76 2.01 5.38
CA VAL A 129 -6.49 3.43 5.52
C VAL A 129 -7.48 4.20 4.67
N MET A 130 -8.02 5.28 5.22
CA MET A 130 -8.88 6.20 4.50
C MET A 130 -8.34 7.63 4.63
N VAL A 131 -8.19 8.29 3.48
CA VAL A 131 -7.84 9.70 3.36
C VAL A 131 -9.09 10.46 2.98
N GLY A 132 -9.45 11.48 3.77
CA GLY A 132 -10.65 12.27 3.53
C GLY A 132 -10.77 13.43 4.49
N GLY A 133 -11.70 14.33 4.21
CA GLY A 133 -11.95 15.50 5.02
C GLY A 133 -12.64 15.14 6.33
N SER A 134 -12.28 15.84 7.40
CA SER A 134 -12.84 15.64 8.75
C SER A 134 -12.75 16.94 9.52
N ASP A 135 -13.72 17.23 10.38
CA ASP A 135 -13.61 18.37 11.29
C ASP A 135 -12.56 18.09 12.37
N CYS A 136 -11.36 18.64 12.14
CA CYS A 136 -10.35 18.91 13.15
C CYS A 136 -10.74 20.21 13.88
#